data_AF-A0A920VVP7-F1
#
_entry.id   AF-A0A920VVP7-F1
#
_cell.length_a   1.000
_cell.length_b   1.000
_cell.length_c   1.000
_cell.angle_alpha   90.00
_cell.angle_beta   90.00
_cell.angle_gamma   90.00
#
_symmetry.space_group_name_H-M   'P 1'
#
loop_
_entity.id
_entity.type
_entity.pdbx_description
1 polymer ?
#
loop_
_entity_poly.entity_id
_entity_poly.type
_entity_poly.pdbx_seq_one_letter_code
_entity_poly.pdbx_strand_id
1 'polypeptide(L)' 'MANQLPVVLTIGGYDPSGGAGITADIETITSLRCHPISLITCLTSQNTEKFDLIEPVNIDVFISQG' A
#
# COMPACT_ATOMS: atom_id res chain seq x y z
N MET A 1 27.50 -2.05 13.91
CA MET A 1 26.12 -2.60 13.81
C MET A 1 25.53 -2.03 12.54
N ALA A 2 25.00 -2.86 11.64
CA ALA A 2 24.34 -2.34 10.45
C ALA A 2 23.13 -1.51 10.90
N ASN A 3 23.08 -0.25 10.49
CA ASN A 3 21.97 0.65 10.80
C ASN A 3 20.74 0.14 10.05
N GLN A 4 19.87 -0.64 10.73
CA GLN A 4 18.65 -1.13 10.11
C GLN A 4 17.69 0.04 9.88
N LEU A 5 17.12 0.11 8.68
CA LEU A 5 16.13 1.14 8.35
C LEU A 5 14.90 0.96 9.25
N PRO A 6 14.28 2.04 9.77
CA PRO A 6 13.01 1.93 10.49
C PRO A 6 11.97 1.23 9.62
N VAL A 7 11.27 0.25 10.19
CA VAL A 7 10.18 -0.44 9.49
C VAL A 7 8.89 0.34 9.69
N VAL A 8 8.16 0.60 8.60
CA VAL A 8 6.89 1.33 8.63
C VAL A 8 5.81 0.48 7.98
N LEU A 9 4.75 0.20 8.74
CA LEU A 9 3.56 -0.48 8.25
C LEU A 9 2.56 0.53 7.70
N THR A 10 2.11 0.31 6.47
CA THR A 10 0.92 0.94 5.91
C THR A 10 -0.21 -0.08 5.73
N ILE A 11 -1.46 0.35 5.97
CA ILE A 11 -2.66 -0.45 5.77
C ILE A 11 -3.63 0.40 4.95
N GLY A 12 -3.94 -0.03 3.73
CA GLY A 12 -4.69 0.80 2.80
C GLY A 12 -5.10 0.11 1.50
N GLY A 13 -5.79 0.84 0.64
CA GLY A 13 -6.18 0.36 -0.68
C GLY A 13 -5.01 0.40 -1.67
N TYR A 14 -4.98 -0.55 -2.59
CA TYR A 14 -4.04 -0.57 -3.72
C TYR A 14 -4.53 0.35 -4.83
N ASP A 15 -3.76 1.40 -5.11
CA ASP A 15 -3.93 2.27 -6.27
C ASP A 15 -2.92 1.90 -7.37
N PRO A 16 -3.38 1.37 -8.52
CA PRO A 16 -2.50 1.00 -9.63
C PRO A 16 -1.94 2.21 -10.39
N SER A 17 -2.48 3.41 -10.21
CA SER A 17 -2.00 4.61 -10.89
C SER A 17 -0.68 5.15 -10.32
N GLY A 18 -0.37 4.77 -9.07
CA GLY A 18 0.81 5.23 -8.34
C GLY A 18 0.67 6.60 -7.65
N GLY A 19 -0.45 7.30 -7.84
CA GLY A 19 -0.67 8.63 -7.26
C GLY A 19 -1.11 8.64 -5.80
N ALA A 20 -1.71 7.55 -5.32
CA ALA A 20 -2.26 7.41 -3.97
C ALA A 20 -2.09 5.98 -3.42
N GLY A 21 -2.80 5.69 -2.32
CA GLY A 21 -2.89 4.35 -1.72
C GLY A 21 -1.55 3.77 -1.30
N ILE A 22 -1.51 2.43 -1.21
CA ILE A 22 -0.32 1.68 -0.79
C ILE A 22 0.90 2.00 -1.67
N THR A 23 0.70 2.25 -2.96
CA THR A 23 1.79 2.56 -3.89
C THR A 23 2.48 3.88 -3.50
N ALA A 24 1.72 4.96 -3.28
CA ALA A 24 2.26 6.25 -2.85
C ALA A 24 2.85 6.19 -1.42
N ASP A 25 2.26 5.38 -0.53
CA ASP A 25 2.80 5.17 0.81
C ASP A 25 4.19 4.51 0.74
N ILE A 26 4.34 3.45 -0.05
CA ILE A 26 5.62 2.76 -0.25
C ILE A 26 6.69 3.72 -0.80
N GLU A 27 6.34 4.53 -1.81
CA GLU A 27 7.27 5.52 -2.38
C GLU A 27 7.68 6.55 -1.34
N THR A 28 6.72 7.06 -0.57
CA THR A 28 6.96 8.05 0.50
C THR A 28 7.86 7.47 1.59
N ILE A 29 7.53 6.28 2.12
CA ILE A 29 8.32 5.60 3.16
C ILE A 29 9.74 5.32 2.67
N THR A 30 9.87 4.87 1.41
CA THR A 30 11.18 4.62 0.79
C THR A 30 11.98 5.93 0.67
N SER A 31 11.35 7.03 0.26
CA SER A 31 11.99 8.36 0.15
C SER A 31 12.52 8.86 1.50
N LEU A 32 11.87 8.46 2.60
CA LEU A 32 12.24 8.81 3.97
C LEU A 32 13.31 7.87 4.57
N ARG A 33 13.88 6.97 3.77
CA ARG A 33 14.88 5.96 4.20
C ARG A 33 14.34 5.00 5.26
N CYS A 34 13.09 4.58 5.09
CA CYS A 34 12.47 3.54 5.89
C CYS A 34 12.22 2.29 5.03
N HIS A 35 12.00 1.14 5.68
CA HIS A 35 11.59 -0.10 5.02
C HIS A 35 10.06 -0.22 5.07
N PRO A 36 9.36 -0.10 3.93
CA PRO A 36 7.90 -0.23 3.91
C PRO A 36 7.48 -1.70 3.97
N ILE A 37 6.45 -1.96 4.77
CA ILE A 37 5.63 -3.17 4.73
C ILE A 37 4.15 -2.75 4.60
N SER A 38 3.33 -3.58 3.97
CA SER A 38 1.96 -3.18 3.61
C SER A 38 0.93 -4.29 3.82
N LEU A 39 -0.29 -3.89 4.19
CA LEU A 39 -1.49 -4.73 4.19
C LEU A 39 -2.58 -4.08 3.32
N ILE A 40 -2.98 -4.77 2.26
CA ILE A 40 -3.92 -4.29 1.24
C ILE A 40 -5.36 -4.59 1.68
N THR A 41 -6.19 -3.56 1.80
CA THR A 41 -7.60 -3.66 2.20
C THR A 41 -8.56 -3.81 1.02
N CYS A 42 -8.21 -3.25 -0.13
CA CYS A 42 -8.99 -3.33 -1.37
C CYS A 42 -8.09 -3.13 -2.58
N LEU A 43 -8.54 -3.64 -3.73
CA LEU A 43 -8.02 -3.27 -5.03
C LEU A 43 -8.88 -2.16 -5.60
N THR A 44 -8.25 -1.17 -6.24
CA THR A 44 -8.97 -0.13 -6.98
C THR A 44 -8.67 -0.25 -8.47
N SER A 45 -9.65 0.05 -9.30
CA SER A 45 -9.42 0.38 -10.70
C SER A 45 -9.60 1.89 -10.83
N GLN A 46 -8.48 2.60 -10.92
CA GLN A 46 -8.45 4.06 -11.04
C GLN A 46 -7.21 4.51 -11.82
N ASN A 47 -7.29 5.71 -12.38
CA ASN A 47 -6.18 6.42 -12.99
C ASN A 47 -6.27 7.91 -12.63
N THR A 48 -5.41 8.74 -13.22
CA THR A 48 -5.35 10.18 -12.92
C THR A 48 -6.61 10.97 -13.29
N GLU A 49 -7.49 10.41 -14.11
CA GLU A 49 -8.70 11.09 -14.62
C GLU A 49 -9.99 10.54 -14.02
N LYS A 50 -10.01 9.25 -13.66
CA LYS A 50 -11.23 8.56 -13.24
C LYS A 50 -10.99 7.46 -12.21
N PHE A 51 -12.00 7.29 -11.36
CA PHE A 51 -12.16 6.17 -10.45
C PHE A 51 -13.31 5.27 -10.93
N ASP A 52 -13.04 3.97 -11.12
CA ASP A 52 -14.00 3.03 -11.72
C ASP A 52 -14.54 1.98 -10.75
N LEU A 53 -13.68 1.38 -9.92
CA LEU A 53 -14.06 0.21 -9.11
C LEU A 53 -13.30 0.17 -7.78
N ILE A 54 -13.99 -0.33 -6.75
CA ILE A 54 -13.37 -0.87 -5.53
C ILE A 54 -13.75 -2.34 -5.44
N GLU A 55 -12.74 -3.20 -5.33
CA GLU A 55 -12.90 -4.61 -4.99
C GLU A 55 -12.30 -4.84 -3.60
N PRO A 56 -13.12 -4.98 -2.54
CA PRO A 56 -12.62 -5.26 -1.21
C PRO A 56 -11.87 -6.59 -1.17
N VAL A 57 -10.73 -6.64 -0.47
CA VAL A 57 -10.05 -7.91 -0.23
C VAL A 57 -10.92 -8.75 0.71
N ASN A 58 -11.11 -10.04 0.36
CA ASN A 58 -11.81 -10.99 1.21
C ASN A 58 -11.17 -11.03 2.62
N ILE A 59 -12.00 -11.12 3.67
CA ILE A 59 -11.53 -11.02 5.06
C ILE A 59 -10.49 -12.09 5.43
N ASP A 60 -10.63 -13.31 4.92
CA ASP A 60 -9.67 -14.39 5.19
C ASP A 60 -8.33 -14.11 4.51
N VAL A 61 -8.39 -13.55 3.29
CA VAL A 61 -7.19 -13.09 2.57
C VAL A 61 -6.53 -11.94 3.32
N PHE A 62 -7.29 -10.96 3.80
CA PHE A 62 -6.76 -9.83 4.57
C PHE A 62 -6.03 -10.30 5.83
N ILE A 63 -6.66 -11.20 6.61
CA ILE A 63 -6.05 -11.79 7.81
C ILE A 63 -4.77 -12.59 7.46
N SER A 64 -4.73 -13.25 6.29
CA SER A 64 -3.56 -14.03 5.89
C SER A 64 -2.34 -13.22 5.43
N GLN A 65 -2.48 -11.89 5.25
CA GLN A 65 -1.38 -11.03 4.83
C GLN A 65 -0.37 -10.75 5.96
N GLY A 66 -0.75 -10.96 7.23
CA GLY A 66 0.10 -10.72 8.40
C GLY A 66 -0.45 -11.28 9.70
#